data_AF-A0A524CKS0-F1
#
_entry.id   AF-A0A524CKS0-F1
#
_cell.length_a   1.000
_cell.length_b   1.000
_cell.length_c   1.000
_cell.angle_alpha   90.00
_cell.angle_beta   90.00
_cell.angle_gamma   90.00
#
_symmetry.space_group_name_H-M   'P 1'
#
loop_
_entity.id
_entity.type
_entity.pdbx_description
1 polymer ?
#
loop_
_entity_poly.entity_id
_entity_poly.type
_entity_poly.pdbx_seq_one_letter_code
_entity_poly.pdbx_strand_id
1 'polypeptide(L)'
;MKRNVLILGILAIVISSLFPHLISIGNGIMNSRMVKLGDEIEILRTSLDNQICMDNGMSFNPSTNSLQFGTSDLEGVGVLITMMIGINLVNHIFLTEEQKENLEQDTRKSIYNLILENEGIHLREICRSLDRKMGVIQYHIQVLEGCNLIDSIKDGRYRRFFTNTKELRKRSNKMIVSFTRRETTSKLLKSIFNHNGTGIFHKELAEEADISSQAITWHIKKLIKEDIIKSEKVGRQKKYFIIDEHLDFLKSLLDSSN
;
A
#
# COMPACT_ATOMS: atom_id res chain seq x y z
N MET A 1 3.05 -17.34 0.06
CA MET A 1 2.98 -18.67 -0.58
C MET A 1 2.85 -18.61 -2.10
N LYS A 2 1.84 -17.94 -2.69
CA LYS A 2 1.65 -17.91 -4.16
C LYS A 2 2.83 -17.31 -4.96
N ARG A 3 3.61 -16.40 -4.36
CA ARG A 3 4.80 -15.73 -4.93
C ARG A 3 5.99 -16.67 -5.19
N ASN A 4 6.28 -17.58 -4.27
CA ASN A 4 7.39 -18.53 -4.43
C ASN A 4 7.04 -19.59 -5.47
N VAL A 5 5.76 -19.94 -5.59
CA VAL A 5 5.26 -20.90 -6.59
C VAL A 5 5.38 -20.35 -8.01
N LEU A 6 5.16 -19.05 -8.22
CA LEU A 6 5.31 -18.41 -9.54
C LEU A 6 6.79 -18.35 -9.97
N ILE A 7 7.67 -17.96 -9.05
CA ILE A 7 9.12 -17.89 -9.30
C ILE A 7 9.69 -19.29 -9.55
N LEU A 8 9.30 -20.29 -8.74
CA LEU A 8 9.67 -21.69 -8.95
C LEU A 8 9.13 -22.24 -10.28
N GLY A 9 7.93 -21.83 -10.69
CA GLY A 9 7.33 -22.22 -11.96
C GLY A 9 8.10 -21.67 -13.16
N ILE A 10 8.50 -20.40 -13.12
CA ILE A 10 9.31 -19.78 -14.18
C ILE A 10 10.71 -20.40 -14.21
N LEU A 11 11.32 -20.63 -13.05
CA LEU A 11 12.62 -21.31 -12.95
C LEU A 11 12.54 -22.75 -13.49
N ALA A 12 11.45 -23.48 -13.20
CA ALA A 12 11.23 -24.83 -13.68
C ALA A 12 11.00 -24.89 -15.20
N ILE A 13 10.34 -23.89 -15.80
CA ILE A 13 10.16 -23.79 -17.26
C ILE A 13 11.51 -23.49 -17.96
N VAL A 14 12.33 -22.62 -17.35
CA VAL A 14 13.67 -22.33 -17.87
C VAL A 14 14.56 -23.57 -17.75
N ILE A 15 14.54 -24.28 -16.61
CA ILE A 15 15.31 -25.52 -16.41
C ILE A 15 14.82 -26.65 -17.33
N SER A 16 13.52 -26.80 -17.56
CA SER A 16 12.97 -27.83 -18.46
C SER A 16 13.29 -27.55 -19.93
N SER A 17 13.41 -26.28 -20.32
CA SER A 17 13.86 -25.89 -21.66
C SER A 17 15.37 -26.10 -21.88
N LEU A 18 16.17 -26.09 -20.81
CA LEU A 18 17.62 -26.23 -20.86
C LEU A 18 18.09 -27.70 -20.85
N PHE A 19 17.28 -28.63 -20.35
CA PHE A 19 17.67 -30.04 -20.22
C PHE A 19 16.53 -31.03 -20.53
N PRO A 20 16.07 -31.12 -21.79
CA PRO A 20 15.03 -32.07 -22.19
C PRO A 20 15.42 -33.55 -21.92
N HIS A 21 16.72 -33.88 -21.91
CA HIS A 21 17.21 -35.24 -21.65
C HIS A 21 17.17 -35.69 -20.17
N LEU A 22 17.16 -34.77 -19.19
CA LEU A 22 17.11 -35.14 -17.76
C LEU A 22 15.74 -35.68 -17.32
N ILE A 23 14.66 -35.26 -18.01
CA ILE A 23 13.30 -35.78 -17.80
C ILE A 23 13.18 -37.23 -18.29
N SER A 24 13.88 -37.59 -19.37
CA SER A 24 13.93 -38.96 -19.89
C SER A 24 14.75 -39.91 -19.01
N ILE A 25 15.80 -39.40 -18.36
CA ILE A 25 16.66 -40.17 -17.45
C ILE A 25 15.95 -40.44 -16.11
N GLY A 26 15.17 -39.48 -15.59
CA GLY A 26 14.43 -39.63 -14.33
C GLY A 26 13.33 -40.71 -14.35
N ASN A 27 12.63 -40.89 -15.48
CA ASN A 27 11.60 -41.92 -15.61
C ASN A 27 12.17 -43.35 -15.77
N GLY A 28 13.43 -43.49 -16.21
CA GLY A 28 14.11 -44.79 -16.31
C GLY A 28 14.72 -45.29 -14.99
N ILE A 29 15.14 -44.37 -14.11
CA ILE A 29 15.88 -44.70 -12.87
C ILE A 29 14.97 -45.22 -11.75
N MET A 30 13.66 -44.96 -11.78
CA MET A 30 12.73 -45.41 -10.72
C MET A 30 12.33 -46.90 -10.79
N ASN A 31 12.55 -47.60 -11.90
CA ASN A 31 11.98 -48.95 -12.08
C ASN A 31 12.98 -50.11 -11.93
N SER A 32 14.29 -49.85 -11.78
CA SER A 32 15.29 -50.93 -11.79
C SER A 32 16.31 -50.81 -10.67
N ARG A 33 15.83 -50.42 -9.48
CA ARG A 33 16.51 -50.74 -8.24
C ARG A 33 16.54 -52.26 -8.10
N MET A 34 17.61 -52.85 -8.60
CA MET A 34 18.50 -53.68 -7.81
C MET A 34 17.83 -54.83 -7.04
N VAL A 35 17.53 -55.92 -7.73
CA VAL A 35 17.56 -57.24 -7.09
C VAL A 35 18.70 -58.12 -7.60
N LYS A 36 19.38 -57.81 -8.71
CA LYS A 36 20.54 -58.62 -9.13
C LYS A 36 21.63 -57.70 -9.63
N LEU A 37 22.63 -57.42 -8.79
CA LEU A 37 23.88 -58.19 -8.77
C LEU A 37 24.48 -58.15 -10.17
N GLY A 38 25.30 -57.15 -10.48
CA GLY A 38 26.61 -57.04 -9.85
C GLY A 38 27.68 -57.65 -10.76
N ASP A 39 27.29 -58.60 -11.62
CA ASP A 39 28.27 -59.40 -12.38
C ASP A 39 28.29 -59.05 -13.89
N GLU A 40 27.26 -58.39 -14.43
CA GLU A 40 27.25 -57.96 -15.85
C GLU A 40 27.97 -56.62 -16.10
N ILE A 41 28.26 -55.86 -15.04
CA ILE A 41 28.82 -54.50 -15.14
C ILE A 41 30.30 -54.49 -15.57
N GLU A 42 31.04 -55.59 -15.33
CA GLU A 42 32.46 -55.66 -15.69
C GLU A 42 32.68 -55.98 -17.18
N ILE A 43 31.76 -56.71 -17.81
CA ILE A 43 31.81 -57.08 -19.24
C ILE A 43 31.41 -55.90 -20.13
N LEU A 44 30.49 -55.04 -19.67
CA LEU A 44 30.08 -53.84 -20.41
C LEU A 44 31.16 -52.75 -20.40
N ARG A 45 32.04 -52.74 -19.40
CA ARG A 45 33.14 -51.77 -19.30
C ARG A 45 34.16 -51.94 -20.43
N THR A 46 34.41 -53.18 -20.85
CA THR A 46 35.32 -53.52 -21.96
C THR A 46 34.71 -53.25 -23.34
N SER A 47 33.38 -53.20 -23.44
CA SER A 47 32.68 -52.82 -24.67
C SER A 47 32.60 -51.28 -24.83
N LEU A 48 32.58 -50.55 -23.71
CA LEU A 48 32.52 -49.09 -23.67
C LEU A 48 33.80 -48.41 -24.17
N ASP A 49 34.97 -49.06 -23.99
CA ASP A 49 36.25 -48.55 -24.49
C ASP A 49 36.37 -48.60 -26.02
N ASN A 50 35.51 -49.35 -26.71
CA ASN A 50 35.59 -49.56 -28.16
C ASN A 50 34.44 -48.94 -28.97
N GLN A 51 33.50 -48.22 -28.35
CA GLN A 51 32.34 -47.70 -29.09
C GLN A 51 31.80 -46.33 -28.64
N ILE A 52 32.68 -45.46 -28.13
CA ILE A 52 32.39 -44.02 -28.05
C ILE A 52 33.33 -43.29 -29.00
N CYS A 53 33.09 -43.49 -30.29
CA CYS A 53 33.36 -42.45 -31.28
C CYS A 53 32.34 -41.33 -31.01
N MET A 54 32.88 -40.13 -30.76
CA MET A 54 32.12 -38.90 -30.61
C MET A 54 31.52 -38.47 -31.95
N ASP A 55 30.27 -38.00 -31.93
CA ASP A 55 29.77 -37.05 -32.94
C ASP A 55 28.78 -36.05 -32.32
N ASN A 56 29.26 -35.23 -31.38
CA ASN A 56 28.54 -34.05 -30.88
C ASN A 56 29.54 -33.02 -30.31
N GLY A 57 30.25 -32.32 -31.22
CA GLY A 57 30.75 -30.93 -31.14
C GLY A 57 31.30 -30.27 -29.85
N MET A 58 31.44 -30.95 -28.72
CA MET A 58 31.98 -30.41 -27.46
C MET A 58 33.33 -31.06 -27.16
N SER A 59 34.38 -30.24 -27.06
CA SER A 59 35.68 -30.68 -26.57
C SER A 59 36.12 -29.81 -25.39
N PHE A 60 36.48 -30.44 -24.29
CA PHE A 60 37.07 -29.78 -23.14
C PHE A 60 38.58 -29.67 -23.36
N ASN A 61 39.14 -28.47 -23.25
CA ASN A 61 40.58 -28.23 -23.36
C ASN A 61 41.22 -28.20 -21.96
N PRO A 62 41.90 -29.28 -21.54
CA PRO A 62 42.42 -29.41 -20.18
C PRO A 62 43.64 -28.53 -19.91
N SER A 63 44.32 -27.99 -20.93
CA SER A 63 45.48 -27.10 -20.72
C SER A 63 45.09 -25.66 -20.40
N THR A 64 43.84 -25.27 -20.70
CA THR A 64 43.30 -23.92 -20.44
C THR A 64 42.07 -23.93 -19.53
N ASN A 65 41.60 -25.11 -19.14
CA ASN A 65 40.38 -25.33 -18.37
C ASN A 65 39.14 -24.67 -19.03
N SER A 66 39.08 -24.69 -20.36
CA SER A 66 38.00 -24.08 -21.15
C SER A 66 37.25 -25.12 -21.98
N LEU A 67 35.91 -25.01 -22.06
CA LEU A 67 35.11 -25.77 -23.02
C LEU A 67 35.13 -25.06 -24.37
N GLN A 68 35.51 -25.77 -25.44
CA GLN A 68 35.44 -25.28 -26.81
C GLN A 68 34.21 -25.86 -27.51
N PHE A 69 33.42 -24.97 -28.12
CA PHE A 69 32.25 -25.30 -28.94
C PHE A 69 32.62 -25.10 -30.42
N GLY A 70 32.38 -26.09 -31.27
CA GLY A 70 32.62 -25.99 -32.71
C GLY A 70 31.75 -24.89 -33.34
N THR A 71 32.37 -23.92 -34.01
CA THR A 71 31.72 -22.69 -34.49
C THR A 71 30.99 -22.83 -35.84
N SER A 72 30.44 -23.99 -36.20
CA SER A 72 29.77 -24.21 -37.51
C SER A 72 28.26 -24.42 -37.47
N ASP A 73 27.64 -24.57 -36.29
CA ASP A 73 26.24 -25.01 -36.22
C ASP A 73 25.30 -23.88 -35.80
N LEU A 74 24.41 -23.51 -36.72
CA LEU A 74 23.38 -22.46 -36.59
C LEU A 74 22.49 -22.65 -35.34
N GLU A 75 22.42 -23.87 -34.81
CA GLU A 75 21.62 -24.26 -33.65
C GLU A 75 22.21 -23.74 -32.31
N GLY A 76 23.54 -23.73 -32.15
CA GLY A 76 24.20 -23.28 -30.91
C GLY A 76 24.07 -21.76 -30.69
N VAL A 77 24.10 -20.99 -31.78
CA VAL A 77 23.88 -19.53 -31.75
C VAL A 77 22.43 -19.23 -31.36
N GLY A 78 21.47 -20.04 -31.82
CA GLY A 78 20.06 -19.93 -31.46
C GLY A 78 19.80 -20.11 -29.97
N VAL A 79 20.47 -21.07 -29.32
CA VAL A 79 20.34 -21.30 -27.86
C VAL A 79 20.82 -20.09 -27.06
N LEU A 80 22.00 -19.55 -27.41
CA LEU A 80 22.56 -18.38 -26.72
C LEU A 80 21.70 -17.13 -26.91
N ILE A 81 21.20 -16.89 -28.13
CA ILE A 81 20.29 -15.78 -28.42
C ILE A 81 18.99 -15.93 -27.61
N THR A 82 18.44 -17.14 -27.53
CA THR A 82 17.22 -17.43 -26.77
C THR A 82 17.43 -17.23 -25.27
N MET A 83 18.59 -17.63 -24.72
CA MET A 83 18.96 -17.36 -23.33
C MET A 83 19.14 -15.86 -23.06
N MET A 84 19.79 -15.11 -23.96
CA MET A 84 19.97 -13.66 -23.82
C MET A 84 18.64 -12.91 -23.84
N ILE A 85 17.71 -13.30 -24.72
CA ILE A 85 16.34 -12.73 -24.76
C ILE A 85 15.60 -13.09 -23.48
N GLY A 86 15.68 -14.35 -23.03
CA GLY A 86 15.04 -14.81 -21.80
C GLY A 86 15.52 -14.06 -20.55
N ILE A 87 16.82 -13.87 -20.40
CA ILE A 87 17.41 -13.12 -19.27
C ILE A 87 16.95 -11.65 -19.30
N ASN A 88 16.96 -11.00 -20.46
CA ASN A 88 16.47 -9.63 -20.60
C ASN A 88 14.98 -9.51 -20.27
N LEU A 89 14.15 -10.48 -20.67
CA LEU A 89 12.72 -10.50 -20.38
C LEU A 89 12.46 -10.66 -18.87
N VAL A 90 13.16 -11.58 -18.22
CA VAL A 90 13.06 -11.81 -16.77
C VAL A 90 13.52 -10.57 -16.00
N ASN A 91 14.64 -9.97 -16.41
CA ASN A 91 15.13 -8.72 -15.80
C ASN A 91 14.13 -7.58 -15.98
N HIS A 92 13.54 -7.41 -17.16
CA HIS A 92 12.54 -6.38 -17.41
C HIS A 92 11.31 -6.57 -16.51
N ILE A 93 10.76 -7.79 -16.44
CA ILE A 93 9.62 -8.09 -15.57
C ILE A 93 9.96 -7.82 -14.09
N PHE A 94 11.13 -8.28 -13.63
CA PHE A 94 11.58 -8.09 -12.25
C PHE A 94 11.75 -6.60 -11.90
N LEU A 95 12.44 -5.83 -12.75
CA LEU A 95 12.66 -4.40 -12.56
C LEU A 95 11.33 -3.63 -12.54
N THR A 96 10.37 -4.01 -13.38
CA THR A 96 9.06 -3.34 -13.40
C THR A 96 8.25 -3.55 -12.11
N GLU A 97 8.36 -4.73 -11.49
CA GLU A 97 7.65 -5.00 -10.23
C GLU A 97 8.31 -4.30 -9.04
N GLU A 98 9.64 -4.25 -8.98
CA GLU A 98 10.36 -3.49 -7.95
C GLU A 98 10.05 -1.99 -8.03
N GLN A 99 10.12 -1.42 -9.23
CA GLN A 99 9.77 -0.02 -9.45
C GLN A 99 8.32 0.27 -9.06
N LYS A 100 7.40 -0.63 -9.38
CA LYS A 100 6.01 -0.52 -8.97
C LYS A 100 5.86 -0.58 -7.46
N GLU A 101 6.48 -1.53 -6.77
CA GLU A 101 6.43 -1.61 -5.31
C GLU A 101 6.98 -0.33 -4.65
N ASN A 102 8.09 0.20 -5.17
CA ASN A 102 8.69 1.45 -4.70
C ASN A 102 7.74 2.65 -4.95
N LEU A 103 7.19 2.78 -6.16
CA LEU A 103 6.21 3.83 -6.49
C LEU A 103 4.96 3.75 -5.60
N GLU A 104 4.52 2.54 -5.26
CA GLU A 104 3.37 2.31 -4.38
C GLU A 104 3.72 2.67 -2.93
N GLN A 105 4.95 2.43 -2.48
CA GLN A 105 5.46 2.89 -1.17
C GLN A 105 5.55 4.43 -1.13
N ASP A 106 6.11 5.05 -2.17
CA ASP A 106 6.19 6.51 -2.30
C ASP A 106 4.80 7.14 -2.29
N THR A 107 3.86 6.56 -3.05
CA THR A 107 2.48 7.05 -3.09
C THR A 107 1.79 6.93 -1.73
N ARG A 108 1.98 5.81 -1.01
CA ARG A 108 1.45 5.67 0.36
C ARG A 108 2.04 6.71 1.31
N LYS A 109 3.35 6.96 1.21
CA LYS A 109 4.03 7.98 2.02
C LYS A 109 3.50 9.38 1.71
N SER A 110 3.31 9.72 0.44
CA SER A 110 2.71 10.99 0.03
C SER A 110 1.27 11.15 0.53
N ILE A 111 0.45 10.10 0.46
CA ILE A 111 -0.92 10.12 1.00
C ILE A 111 -0.90 10.33 2.51
N TYR A 112 -0.06 9.59 3.24
CA TYR A 112 0.05 9.71 4.69
C TYR A 112 0.47 11.13 5.09
N ASN A 113 1.53 11.66 4.48
CA ASN A 113 2.01 13.02 4.76
C ASN A 113 0.95 14.08 4.43
N LEU A 114 0.24 13.93 3.30
CA LEU A 114 -0.83 14.85 2.94
C LEU A 114 -1.97 14.86 3.97
N ILE A 115 -2.33 13.70 4.52
CA ILE A 115 -3.34 13.58 5.58
C ILE A 115 -2.81 14.19 6.89
N LEU A 116 -1.55 13.95 7.23
CA LEU A 116 -0.90 14.50 8.43
C LEU A 116 -0.87 16.04 8.40
N GLU A 117 -0.55 16.62 7.25
CA GLU A 117 -0.54 18.08 7.05
C GLU A 117 -1.95 18.68 6.99
N ASN A 118 -2.95 17.88 6.58
CA ASN A 118 -4.31 18.33 6.33
C ASN A 118 -5.34 17.40 6.99
N GLU A 119 -5.32 17.35 8.32
CA GLU A 119 -6.23 16.48 9.08
C GLU A 119 -7.70 16.72 8.70
N GLY A 120 -8.42 15.63 8.43
CA GLY A 120 -9.80 15.68 7.96
C GLY A 120 -9.96 15.99 6.47
N ILE A 121 -8.91 15.91 5.66
CA ILE A 121 -8.96 15.97 4.19
C ILE A 121 -9.90 14.89 3.63
N HIS A 122 -10.62 15.23 2.56
CA HIS A 122 -11.53 14.29 1.92
C HIS A 122 -10.89 13.59 0.71
N LEU A 123 -11.40 12.41 0.35
CA LEU A 123 -10.83 11.57 -0.71
C LEU A 123 -10.55 12.32 -2.03
N ARG A 124 -11.49 13.16 -2.46
CA ARG A 124 -11.36 13.93 -3.72
C ARG A 124 -10.31 15.05 -3.64
N GLU A 125 -10.01 15.58 -2.46
CA GLU A 125 -8.96 16.58 -2.24
C GLU A 125 -7.62 15.86 -2.38
N ILE A 126 -7.47 14.68 -1.74
CA ILE A 126 -6.28 13.82 -1.90
C ILE A 126 -6.01 13.50 -3.37
N CYS A 127 -7.04 13.07 -4.12
CA CYS A 127 -6.89 12.75 -5.54
C CYS A 127 -6.41 13.96 -6.37
N ARG A 128 -6.91 15.16 -6.07
CA ARG A 128 -6.53 16.40 -6.76
C ARG A 128 -5.13 16.84 -6.38
N SER A 129 -4.76 16.76 -5.11
CA SER A 129 -3.44 17.19 -4.62
C SER A 129 -2.31 16.30 -5.12
N LEU A 130 -2.57 15.00 -5.30
CA LEU A 130 -1.56 14.05 -5.77
C LEU A 130 -1.64 13.76 -7.29
N ASP A 131 -2.61 14.36 -7.99
CA ASP A 131 -2.92 14.10 -9.40
C ASP A 131 -3.01 12.58 -9.72
N ARG A 132 -3.74 11.84 -8.89
CA ARG A 132 -3.91 10.38 -9.03
C ARG A 132 -5.37 9.99 -9.20
N LYS A 133 -5.57 8.87 -9.92
CA LYS A 133 -6.89 8.28 -10.12
C LYS A 133 -7.50 7.84 -8.79
N MET A 134 -8.81 8.03 -8.67
CA MET A 134 -9.60 7.70 -7.48
C MET A 134 -9.36 6.26 -6.97
N GLY A 135 -9.41 5.27 -7.86
CA GLY A 135 -9.23 3.86 -7.48
C GLY A 135 -7.85 3.56 -6.89
N VAL A 136 -6.80 4.22 -7.38
CA VAL A 136 -5.42 4.07 -6.87
C VAL A 136 -5.32 4.62 -5.45
N ILE A 137 -5.82 5.84 -5.22
CA ILE A 137 -5.85 6.44 -3.88
C ILE A 137 -6.69 5.60 -2.91
N GLN A 138 -7.85 5.08 -3.34
CA GLN A 138 -8.69 4.22 -2.50
C GLN A 138 -7.96 2.95 -2.07
N TYR A 139 -7.25 2.28 -2.99
CA TYR A 139 -6.44 1.12 -2.67
C TYR A 139 -5.39 1.44 -1.59
N HIS A 140 -4.61 2.51 -1.79
CA HIS A 140 -3.58 2.90 -0.82
C HIS A 140 -4.16 3.27 0.54
N ILE A 141 -5.29 3.99 0.56
CA ILE A 141 -5.99 4.32 1.81
C ILE A 141 -6.44 3.05 2.53
N GLN A 142 -7.00 2.06 1.83
CA GLN A 142 -7.37 0.78 2.44
C GLN A 142 -6.16 0.07 3.07
N VAL A 143 -5.01 0.11 2.40
CA VAL A 143 -3.76 -0.44 2.96
C VAL A 143 -3.33 0.32 4.21
N LEU A 144 -3.34 1.67 4.17
CA LEU A 144 -2.96 2.51 5.32
C LEU A 144 -3.92 2.35 6.52
N GLU A 145 -5.22 2.20 6.27
CA GLU A 145 -6.24 1.89 7.29
C GLU A 145 -6.03 0.49 7.85
N GLY A 146 -5.72 -0.50 7.00
CA GLY A 146 -5.39 -1.86 7.43
C GLY A 146 -4.13 -1.93 8.30
N CYS A 147 -3.16 -1.03 8.07
CA CYS A 147 -1.98 -0.86 8.91
C CYS A 147 -2.22 0.03 10.15
N ASN A 148 -3.45 0.52 10.36
CA ASN A 148 -3.83 1.38 11.47
C ASN A 148 -3.02 2.70 11.55
N LEU A 149 -2.48 3.17 10.42
CA LEU A 149 -1.73 4.44 10.33
C LEU A 149 -2.65 5.64 10.16
N ILE A 150 -3.77 5.43 9.46
CA ILE A 150 -4.83 6.41 9.28
C ILE A 150 -6.16 5.80 9.70
N ASP A 151 -7.12 6.67 9.99
CA ASP A 151 -8.49 6.29 10.24
C ASP A 151 -9.43 7.33 9.62
N SER A 152 -10.72 7.04 9.56
CA SER A 152 -11.70 7.86 8.87
C SER A 152 -12.98 8.03 9.67
N ILE A 153 -13.68 9.12 9.40
CA ILE A 153 -15.04 9.34 9.90
C ILE A 153 -15.96 9.79 8.77
N LYS A 154 -17.23 9.45 8.92
CA LYS A 154 -18.30 9.97 8.08
C LYS A 154 -18.73 11.34 8.59
N ASP A 155 -18.62 12.34 7.73
CA ASP A 155 -19.10 13.72 7.95
C ASP A 155 -20.11 14.06 6.85
N GLY A 156 -21.39 13.81 7.14
CA GLY A 156 -22.48 13.94 6.17
C GLY A 156 -22.31 12.95 5.00
N ARG A 157 -22.11 13.49 3.79
CA ARG A 157 -21.92 12.70 2.56
C ARG A 157 -20.47 12.33 2.30
N TYR A 158 -19.52 12.92 3.03
CA TYR A 158 -18.10 12.74 2.79
C TYR A 158 -17.47 11.84 3.84
N ARG A 159 -16.43 11.11 3.42
CA ARG A 159 -15.49 10.43 4.31
C ARG A 159 -14.26 11.32 4.43
N ARG A 160 -13.87 11.60 5.68
CA ARG A 160 -12.69 12.40 6.02
C ARG A 160 -11.65 11.50 6.65
N PHE A 161 -10.39 11.73 6.31
CA PHE A 161 -9.26 10.92 6.74
C PHE A 161 -8.42 11.67 7.75
N PHE A 162 -7.89 10.93 8.71
CA PHE A 162 -7.10 11.43 9.83
C PHE A 162 -5.93 10.51 10.08
N THR A 163 -4.81 11.05 10.57
CA THR A 163 -3.77 10.18 11.12
C THR A 163 -4.22 9.55 12.43
N ASN A 164 -3.70 8.36 12.72
CA ASN A 164 -4.03 7.66 13.97
C ASN A 164 -3.14 8.12 15.13
N THR A 165 -3.13 9.42 15.39
CA THR A 165 -2.43 10.01 16.55
C THR A 165 -3.26 9.85 17.82
N LYS A 166 -2.61 9.94 18.98
CA LYS A 166 -3.28 9.81 20.29
C LYS A 166 -4.42 10.82 20.45
N GLU A 167 -4.20 12.06 20.02
CA GLU A 167 -5.18 13.14 20.09
C GLU A 167 -6.37 12.91 19.16
N LEU A 168 -6.13 12.37 17.95
CA LEU A 168 -7.20 12.13 16.98
C LEU A 168 -7.85 10.76 17.12
N ARG A 169 -7.44 9.91 18.06
CA ARG A 169 -8.09 8.62 18.30
C ARG A 169 -9.57 8.76 18.71
N LYS A 170 -9.92 9.85 19.41
CA LYS A 170 -11.30 10.13 19.82
C LYS A 170 -12.12 10.63 18.62
N ARG A 171 -13.31 10.05 18.43
CA ARG A 171 -14.25 10.48 17.38
C ARG A 171 -14.64 11.96 17.51
N SER A 172 -14.88 12.44 18.72
CA SER A 172 -15.20 13.85 19.02
C SER A 172 -14.11 14.80 18.53
N ASN A 173 -12.84 14.49 18.79
CA ASN A 173 -11.71 15.29 18.31
C ASN A 173 -11.64 15.36 16.78
N LYS A 174 -11.86 14.24 16.07
CA LYS A 174 -11.97 14.24 14.60
C LYS A 174 -13.14 15.07 14.10
N MET A 175 -14.28 15.03 14.80
CA MET A 175 -15.44 15.85 14.46
C MET A 175 -15.15 17.34 14.65
N ILE A 176 -14.51 17.73 15.77
CA ILE A 176 -14.08 19.10 16.04
C ILE A 176 -13.20 19.62 14.89
N VAL A 177 -12.15 18.88 14.52
CA VAL A 177 -11.29 19.24 13.37
C VAL A 177 -12.11 19.39 12.08
N SER A 178 -13.03 18.46 11.82
CA SER A 178 -13.91 18.51 10.64
C SER A 178 -14.80 19.76 10.61
N PHE A 179 -15.26 20.23 11.78
CA PHE A 179 -16.07 21.43 11.91
C PHE A 179 -15.24 22.70 11.74
N THR A 180 -14.05 22.76 12.33
CA THR A 180 -13.13 23.91 12.23
C THR A 180 -12.65 24.16 10.81
N ARG A 181 -12.59 23.12 9.94
CA ARG A 181 -12.32 23.30 8.51
C ARG A 181 -13.39 24.10 7.76
N ARG A 182 -14.61 24.27 8.30
CA ARG A 182 -15.67 25.08 7.69
C ARG A 182 -15.67 26.46 8.33
N GLU A 183 -15.45 27.50 7.53
CA GLU A 183 -15.35 28.88 8.00
C GLU A 183 -16.48 29.29 8.97
N THR A 184 -17.73 29.09 8.56
CA THR A 184 -18.91 29.44 9.38
C THR A 184 -18.96 28.68 10.71
N THR A 185 -18.62 27.39 10.72
CA THR A 185 -18.65 26.61 11.98
C THR A 185 -17.44 26.91 12.85
N SER A 186 -16.30 27.22 12.25
CA SER A 186 -15.09 27.67 12.94
C SER A 186 -15.33 28.99 13.68
N LYS A 187 -15.89 30.00 13.00
CA LYS A 187 -16.29 31.29 13.61
C LYS A 187 -17.23 31.07 14.79
N LEU A 188 -18.26 30.23 14.60
CA LEU A 188 -19.21 29.90 15.66
C LEU A 188 -18.54 29.22 16.87
N LEU A 189 -17.70 28.20 16.64
CA LEU A 189 -17.00 27.50 17.72
C LEU A 189 -16.03 28.41 18.46
N LYS A 190 -15.33 29.32 17.76
CA LYS A 190 -14.44 30.31 18.35
C LYS A 190 -15.19 31.28 19.27
N SER A 191 -16.34 31.80 18.83
CA SER A 191 -17.20 32.66 19.66
C SER A 191 -17.71 31.93 20.91
N ILE A 192 -18.22 30.69 20.78
CA ILE A 192 -18.64 29.89 21.95
C ILE A 192 -17.47 29.62 22.90
N PHE A 193 -16.27 29.31 22.37
CA PHE A 193 -15.08 29.06 23.17
C PHE A 193 -14.63 30.30 23.95
N ASN A 194 -14.58 31.47 23.31
CA ASN A 194 -14.22 32.74 23.94
C ASN A 194 -15.13 33.10 25.12
N HIS A 195 -16.41 32.73 25.02
CA HIS A 195 -17.43 32.99 26.03
C HIS A 195 -17.76 31.77 26.90
N ASN A 196 -16.94 30.71 26.88
CA ASN A 196 -17.29 29.45 27.54
C ASN A 196 -17.46 29.58 29.06
N GLY A 197 -16.80 30.54 29.72
CA GLY A 197 -16.94 30.74 31.18
C GLY A 197 -18.32 31.28 31.60
N THR A 198 -18.94 32.14 30.78
CA THR A 198 -20.23 32.77 31.09
C THR A 198 -21.39 32.20 30.27
N GLY A 199 -21.08 31.51 29.17
CA GLY A 199 -22.00 31.03 28.15
C GLY A 199 -22.56 32.17 27.31
N ILE A 200 -22.80 31.89 26.04
CA ILE A 200 -23.24 32.88 25.05
C ILE A 200 -24.66 32.58 24.55
N PHE A 201 -25.48 33.62 24.38
CA PHE A 201 -26.84 33.50 23.88
C PHE A 201 -26.90 33.35 22.35
N HIS A 202 -27.99 32.78 21.85
CA HIS A 202 -28.22 32.63 20.40
C HIS A 202 -28.11 33.95 19.61
N LYS A 203 -28.61 35.05 20.18
CA LYS A 203 -28.59 36.37 19.53
C LYS A 203 -27.17 36.93 19.45
N GLU A 204 -26.42 36.83 20.55
CA GLU A 204 -25.02 37.26 20.63
C GLU A 204 -24.15 36.47 19.64
N LEU A 205 -24.37 35.15 19.55
CA LEU A 205 -23.68 34.32 18.54
C LEU A 205 -23.93 34.79 17.10
N ALA A 206 -25.16 35.21 16.80
CA ALA A 206 -25.52 35.68 15.45
C ALA A 206 -24.84 37.00 15.11
N GLU A 207 -24.73 37.88 16.10
CA GLU A 207 -24.08 39.19 15.96
C GLU A 207 -22.55 39.08 15.90
N GLU A 208 -21.92 38.31 16.80
CA GLU A 208 -20.45 38.19 16.86
C GLU A 208 -19.88 37.40 15.68
N ALA A 209 -20.54 36.31 15.27
CA ALA A 209 -20.05 35.47 14.18
C ALA A 209 -20.43 35.99 12.78
N ASP A 210 -21.28 37.03 12.69
CA ASP A 210 -21.91 37.54 11.47
C ASP A 210 -22.61 36.42 10.66
N ILE A 211 -23.50 35.68 11.34
CA ILE A 211 -24.21 34.52 10.77
C ILE A 211 -25.71 34.70 10.98
N SER A 212 -26.50 34.39 9.95
CA SER A 212 -27.96 34.45 10.04
C SER A 212 -28.51 33.54 11.15
N SER A 213 -29.58 33.98 11.81
CA SER A 213 -30.15 33.23 12.95
C SER A 213 -30.57 31.80 12.57
N GLN A 214 -31.06 31.59 11.35
CA GLN A 214 -31.44 30.27 10.83
C GLN A 214 -30.22 29.37 10.64
N ALA A 215 -29.11 29.90 10.10
CA ALA A 215 -27.87 29.15 9.95
C ALA A 215 -27.30 28.76 11.32
N ILE A 216 -27.31 29.66 12.31
CA ILE A 216 -26.89 29.34 13.67
C ILE A 216 -27.71 28.19 14.25
N THR A 217 -29.04 28.22 14.14
CA THR A 217 -29.89 27.12 14.64
C THR A 217 -29.48 25.78 14.03
N TRP A 218 -29.18 25.75 12.73
CA TRP A 218 -28.71 24.54 12.06
C TRP A 218 -27.34 24.07 12.59
N HIS A 219 -26.37 24.98 12.71
CA HIS A 219 -25.03 24.67 13.20
C HIS A 219 -25.05 24.19 14.65
N ILE A 220 -25.75 24.89 15.54
CA ILE A 220 -25.90 24.53 16.95
C ILE A 220 -26.53 23.15 17.09
N LYS A 221 -27.62 22.88 16.35
CA LYS A 221 -28.27 21.56 16.40
C LYS A 221 -27.30 20.45 15.98
N LYS A 222 -26.45 20.71 15.00
CA LYS A 222 -25.42 19.75 14.55
C LYS A 222 -24.31 19.57 15.58
N LEU A 223 -23.85 20.64 16.22
CA LEU A 223 -22.81 20.59 17.26
C LEU A 223 -23.29 19.90 18.55
N ILE A 224 -24.53 20.14 18.97
CA ILE A 224 -25.15 19.45 20.11
C ILE A 224 -25.30 17.96 19.79
N LYS A 225 -25.72 17.61 18.56
CA LYS A 225 -25.90 16.21 18.15
C LYS A 225 -24.60 15.40 18.21
N GLU A 226 -23.46 16.04 17.98
CA GLU A 226 -22.14 15.38 18.03
C GLU A 226 -21.48 15.53 19.41
N ASP A 227 -22.24 15.96 20.44
CA ASP A 227 -21.78 16.16 21.82
C ASP A 227 -20.55 17.08 21.94
N ILE A 228 -20.43 18.08 21.07
CA ILE A 228 -19.32 19.05 21.13
C ILE A 228 -19.68 20.24 22.03
N ILE A 229 -20.95 20.64 22.00
CA ILE A 229 -21.48 21.75 22.80
C ILE A 229 -22.71 21.30 23.58
N LYS A 230 -22.92 21.92 24.74
CA LYS A 230 -24.11 21.78 25.57
C LYS A 230 -24.91 23.10 25.57
N SER A 231 -26.21 22.98 25.83
CA SER A 231 -27.08 24.15 25.99
C SER A 231 -27.73 24.16 27.37
N GLU A 232 -27.77 25.32 28.01
CA GLU A 232 -28.42 25.55 29.29
C GLU A 232 -29.56 26.55 29.13
N LYS A 233 -30.72 26.29 29.77
CA LYS A 233 -31.87 27.18 29.68
C LYS A 233 -31.75 28.28 30.72
N VAL A 234 -31.78 29.53 30.27
CA VAL A 234 -31.77 30.72 31.13
C VAL A 234 -33.03 31.53 30.82
N GLY A 235 -34.03 31.42 31.70
CA GLY A 235 -35.35 32.03 31.50
C GLY A 235 -36.05 31.51 30.23
N ARG A 236 -36.27 32.41 29.25
CA ARG A 236 -36.88 32.09 27.95
C ARG A 236 -35.85 31.76 26.85
N GLN A 237 -34.57 31.95 27.14
CA GLN A 237 -33.47 31.79 26.18
C GLN A 237 -32.58 30.61 26.56
N LYS A 238 -31.60 30.31 25.70
CA LYS A 238 -30.58 29.30 25.93
C LYS A 238 -29.20 29.91 25.81
N LYS A 239 -28.30 29.51 26.70
CA LYS A 239 -26.86 29.72 26.59
C LYS A 239 -26.19 28.47 26.07
N TYR A 240 -25.10 28.65 25.34
CA TYR A 240 -24.32 27.56 24.77
C TYR A 240 -22.89 27.56 25.31
N PHE A 241 -22.36 26.36 25.50
CA PHE A 241 -21.06 26.11 26.10
C PHE A 241 -20.38 24.96 25.36
N ILE A 242 -19.06 24.99 25.21
CA ILE A 242 -18.27 23.82 24.84
C ILE A 242 -18.30 22.83 26.02
N ILE A 243 -18.33 21.53 25.72
CA ILE A 243 -18.21 20.50 26.76
C ILE A 243 -16.77 20.46 27.28
N ASP A 244 -16.62 20.36 28.60
CA ASP A 244 -15.33 20.55 29.29
C ASP A 244 -14.23 19.59 28.80
N GLU A 245 -14.59 18.36 28.43
CA GLU A 245 -13.67 17.38 27.84
C GLU A 245 -12.99 17.87 26.54
N HIS A 246 -13.63 18.78 25.81
CA HIS A 246 -13.16 19.26 24.50
C HIS A 246 -12.42 20.58 24.57
N LEU A 247 -12.38 21.25 25.73
CA LEU A 247 -11.78 22.58 25.87
C LEU A 247 -10.28 22.57 25.57
N ASP A 248 -9.53 21.65 26.17
CA ASP A 248 -8.07 21.58 25.99
C ASP A 248 -7.69 21.31 24.52
N PHE A 249 -8.45 20.42 23.86
CA PHE A 249 -8.24 20.09 22.45
C PHE A 249 -8.64 21.25 21.52
N LEU A 250 -9.76 21.92 21.80
CA LEU A 250 -10.19 23.06 21.01
C LEU A 250 -9.23 24.24 21.17
N LYS A 251 -8.70 24.45 22.38
CA LYS A 251 -7.69 25.46 22.67
C LYS A 251 -6.42 25.24 21.86
N SER A 252 -5.87 24.01 21.87
CA SER A 252 -4.66 23.71 21.09
C SER A 252 -4.85 23.90 19.58
N LEU A 253 -6.05 23.62 19.07
CA LEU A 253 -6.39 23.85 17.66
C LEU A 253 -6.51 25.34 17.31
N LEU A 254 -7.07 26.15 18.22
CA LEU A 254 -7.19 27.60 18.00
C LEU A 254 -5.85 28.32 18.14
N ASP A 255 -5.00 27.91 19.08
CA ASP A 255 -3.68 28.49 19.30
C ASP A 255 -2.72 28.23 18.12
N SER A 256 -2.87 27.10 17.43
CA SER A 256 -2.09 26.75 16.22
C SER A 256 -2.57 27.44 14.94
N SER A 257 -3.71 28.14 15.00
CA SER A 257 -4.32 28.83 13.85
C SER A 257 -4.05 30.35 13.80
N ASN A 258 -3.34 30.89 14.81
CA ASN A 258 -2.84 32.26 14.87
C ASN A 258 -1.32 32.29 14.64
#